data_AF-A0A0R3MR08-F1
#
_entry.id   AF-A0A0R3MR08-F1
#
_cell.length_a   1.000
_cell.length_b   1.000
_cell.length_c   1.000
_cell.angle_alpha   90.00
_cell.angle_beta   90.00
_cell.angle_gamma   90.00
#
_symmetry.space_group_name_H-M   'P 1'
#
loop_
_entity.id
_entity.type
_entity.pdbx_description
1 polymer ?
#
loop_
_entity_poly.entity_id
_entity_poly.type
_entity_poly.pdbx_seq_one_letter_code
_entity_poly.pdbx_strand_id
1 'polypeptide(L)' 'MSEAKSGSNTALMRTTTVPAMLRNTVVVFGSERFLVKATGKEWAVDWMQVHEVRDGRIVRFREYTDTAAIAEAYA' A
#
# COMPACT_ATOMS: atom_id res chain seq x y z
N MET A 1 13.46 24.60 -46.00
CA MET A 1 12.54 25.31 -45.09
C MET A 1 11.22 24.56 -45.11
N SER A 2 10.93 23.79 -44.08
CA SER A 2 9.63 23.14 -43.86
C SER A 2 9.43 22.84 -42.37
N GLU A 3 8.31 23.33 -41.86
CA GLU A 3 7.50 22.93 -40.70
C GLU A 3 8.15 22.68 -39.33
N ALA A 4 7.94 23.65 -38.43
CA ALA A 4 7.93 23.45 -36.99
C ALA A 4 6.62 22.76 -36.57
N LYS A 5 6.69 21.51 -36.08
CA LYS A 5 5.57 20.87 -35.40
C LYS A 5 5.40 21.47 -34.01
N SER A 6 4.39 22.31 -33.87
CA SER A 6 3.78 22.71 -32.60
C SER A 6 3.13 21.49 -31.97
N GLY A 7 3.64 21.07 -30.81
CA GLY A 7 3.04 20.06 -29.95
C GLY A 7 3.27 20.48 -28.51
N SER A 8 2.39 21.33 -27.98
CA SER A 8 2.40 21.72 -26.57
C SER A 8 2.06 20.49 -25.71
N ASN A 9 3.07 19.84 -25.16
CA ASN A 9 2.91 18.75 -24.21
C ASN A 9 2.65 19.33 -22.81
N THR A 10 1.46 19.88 -22.59
CA THR A 10 1.05 20.35 -21.25
C THR A 10 0.47 19.16 -20.49
N ALA A 11 1.34 18.44 -19.78
CA ALA A 11 0.90 17.46 -18.80
C ALA A 11 0.07 18.18 -17.73
N LEU A 12 -1.20 17.80 -17.59
CA LEU A 12 -2.08 18.25 -16.51
C LEU A 12 -1.49 17.81 -15.17
N MET A 13 -0.85 18.74 -14.46
CA MET A 13 -0.37 18.54 -13.10
C MET A 13 -1.58 18.38 -12.17
N ARG A 14 -1.97 17.13 -11.91
CA ARG A 14 -3.02 16.82 -10.93
C ARG A 14 -2.47 17.02 -9.53
N THR A 15 -2.71 18.20 -8.95
CA THR A 15 -2.43 18.44 -7.53
C THR A 15 -3.48 17.72 -6.71
N THR A 16 -3.09 16.62 -6.04
CA THR A 16 -3.95 15.96 -5.05
C THR A 16 -3.60 16.51 -3.69
N THR A 17 -4.50 17.30 -3.09
CA THR A 17 -4.35 17.76 -1.71
C THR A 17 -4.56 16.59 -0.78
N VAL A 18 -3.48 16.13 -0.15
CA VAL A 18 -3.52 15.11 0.90
C VAL A 18 -4.02 15.80 2.20
N PRO A 19 -5.13 15.34 2.82
CA PRO A 19 -5.60 15.87 4.11
C PRO A 19 -4.46 15.94 5.14
N ALA A 20 -4.46 16.97 5.99
CA ALA A 20 -3.37 17.19 6.96
C ALA A 20 -3.10 15.97 7.88
N MET A 21 -4.13 15.17 8.18
CA MET A 21 -4.04 13.90 8.94
C MET A 21 -3.16 12.83 8.27
N LEU A 22 -2.93 12.92 6.96
CA LEU A 22 -2.14 11.96 6.18
C LEU A 22 -0.70 12.43 5.93
N ARG A 23 -0.30 13.63 6.38
CA ARG A 23 1.09 14.12 6.18
C ARG A 23 2.15 13.23 6.82
N ASN A 24 1.76 12.51 7.87
CA ASN A 24 2.60 11.61 8.64
C ASN A 24 2.18 10.15 8.48
N THR A 25 1.44 9.83 7.42
CA THR A 25 0.89 8.50 7.18
C THR A 25 1.53 7.88 5.95
N VAL A 26 2.06 6.67 6.10
CA VAL A 26 2.58 5.85 5.00
C VAL A 26 1.61 4.70 4.79
N VAL A 27 1.12 4.56 3.55
CA VAL A 27 0.30 3.41 3.14
C VAL A 27 1.17 2.53 2.26
N VAL A 28 1.31 1.27 2.65
CA VAL A 28 2.07 0.25 1.94
C VAL A 28 1.11 -0.80 1.42
N PHE A 29 1.25 -1.15 0.15
CA PHE A 29 0.57 -2.28 -0.46
C PHE A 29 1.60 -3.38 -0.67
N GLY A 30 1.21 -4.61 -0.37
CA GLY A 30 2.11 -5.75 -0.52
C GLY A 30 1.35 -7.05 -0.70
N SER A 31 2.10 -8.10 -0.91
CA SER A 31 1.60 -9.47 -0.99
C SER A 31 2.57 -10.41 -0.31
N GLU A 32 2.04 -11.50 0.23
CA GLU A 32 2.82 -12.46 1.01
C GLU A 32 2.23 -13.87 0.93
N ARG A 33 3.08 -14.85 1.22
CA ARG A 33 2.71 -16.27 1.31
C ARG A 33 3.35 -16.85 2.56
N PHE A 34 2.55 -17.60 3.32
CA PHE A 34 2.98 -18.23 4.55
C PHE A 34 2.70 -19.73 4.55
N LEU A 35 3.58 -20.46 5.23
CA LEU A 35 3.38 -21.85 5.63
C LEU A 35 3.12 -21.89 7.15
N VAL A 36 1.94 -22.36 7.54
CA VAL A 36 1.57 -22.55 8.95
C VAL A 36 2.22 -23.83 9.45
N LYS A 37 3.27 -23.70 10.27
CA LYS A 37 4.06 -24.84 10.76
C LYS A 37 3.25 -25.90 11.50
N ALA A 38 2.21 -25.49 12.23
CA ALA A 38 1.41 -26.41 13.04
C ALA A 38 0.51 -27.33 12.20
N THR A 39 -0.02 -26.82 11.09
CA THR A 39 -0.99 -27.54 10.24
C THR A 39 -0.39 -28.00 8.92
N GLY A 40 0.76 -27.45 8.52
CA GLY A 40 1.36 -27.63 7.21
C GLY A 40 0.60 -26.93 6.08
N LYS A 41 -0.45 -26.17 6.38
CA LYS A 41 -1.25 -25.44 5.38
C LYS A 41 -0.57 -24.15 4.97
N GLU A 42 -0.76 -23.75 3.71
CA GLU A 42 -0.33 -22.46 3.21
C GLU A 42 -1.49 -21.48 3.04
N TRP A 43 -1.19 -20.19 3.14
CA TRP A 43 -2.09 -19.13 2.70
C TRP A 43 -1.28 -18.01 2.04
N ALA A 44 -1.92 -17.28 1.12
CA ALA A 44 -1.34 -16.14 0.44
C ALA A 44 -2.38 -15.02 0.34
N VAL A 45 -1.94 -13.77 0.45
CA VAL A 45 -2.83 -12.61 0.49
C VAL A 45 -2.17 -11.38 -0.11
N ASP A 46 -3.00 -10.50 -0.67
CA ASP A 46 -2.65 -9.09 -0.88
C ASP A 46 -3.12 -8.29 0.34
N TRP A 47 -2.27 -7.41 0.87
CA TRP A 47 -2.56 -6.64 2.07
C TRP A 47 -2.27 -5.15 1.89
N MET A 48 -2.83 -4.36 2.80
CA MET A 48 -2.51 -2.95 2.97
C MET A 48 -2.12 -2.67 4.42
N GLN A 49 -0.98 -2.02 4.62
CA GLN A 49 -0.54 -1.54 5.93
C GLN A 49 -0.55 -0.01 5.96
N VAL A 50 -1.07 0.54 7.04
CA VAL A 50 -1.11 1.98 7.31
C VAL A 50 -0.27 2.26 8.55
N HIS A 51 0.78 3.06 8.36
CA HIS A 51 1.73 3.46 9.39
C HIS A 51 1.59 4.95 9.67
N GLU A 52 1.34 5.34 10.92
CA GLU A 52 1.53 6.74 11.35
C GLU A 52 2.95 6.91 11.90
N VAL A 53 3.67 7.92 11.45
CA VAL A 53 5.06 8.21 11.82
C VAL A 53 5.16 9.56 12.54
N ARG A 54 5.82 9.60 13.70
CA ARG A 54 6.16 10.85 14.40
C ARG A 54 7.60 10.76 14.87
N ASP A 55 8.38 11.82 14.63
CA ASP A 55 9.79 11.91 15.01
C ASP A 55 10.62 10.68 14.55
N GLY A 56 10.36 10.22 13.32
CA GLY A 56 11.03 9.07 12.71
C GLY A 56 10.63 7.70 13.28
N ARG A 57 9.61 7.62 14.15
CA ARG A 57 9.12 6.37 14.75
C ARG A 57 7.69 6.08 14.33
N ILE A 58 7.37 4.81 14.11
CA ILE A 58 5.99 4.36 13.89
C ILE A 58 5.25 4.43 15.23
N VAL A 59 4.20 5.25 15.29
CA VAL A 59 3.37 5.44 16.48
C VAL A 59 2.01 4.73 16.37
N ARG A 60 1.61 4.33 15.17
CA ARG A 60 0.43 3.50 14.93
C ARG A 60 0.67 2.59 13.73
N PHE A 61 0.26 1.34 13.87
CA PHE A 61 0.24 0.34 12.82
C PHE A 61 -1.18 -0.21 12.66
N ARG A 62 -1.67 -0.30 11.43
CA ARG A 62 -2.91 -1.00 11.08
C ARG A 62 -2.70 -1.78 9.80
N GLU A 63 -2.97 -3.07 9.86
CA GLU A 63 -3.03 -3.93 8.69
C GLU A 63 -4.47 -4.23 8.31
N TYR A 64 -4.71 -4.28 7.00
CA TYR A 64 -5.92 -4.76 6.36
C TYR A 64 -5.52 -5.96 5.50
N THR A 65 -6.06 -7.12 5.85
CA THR A 65 -5.74 -8.41 5.25
C THR A 65 -6.95 -9.35 5.37
N ASP A 66 -6.96 -10.45 4.62
CA ASP A 66 -8.00 -11.47 4.71
C ASP A 66 -7.79 -12.38 5.92
N THR A 67 -8.31 -11.93 7.06
CA THR A 67 -8.23 -12.70 8.31
C THR A 67 -9.00 -14.03 8.28
N ALA A 68 -9.96 -14.22 7.36
CA ALA A 68 -10.70 -15.47 7.26
C ALA A 68 -9.83 -16.57 6.63
N ALA A 69 -9.10 -16.24 5.56
CA ALA A 69 -8.12 -17.15 4.94
C ALA A 69 -7.03 -17.57 5.94
N ILE A 70 -6.57 -16.64 6.78
CA ILE A 70 -5.62 -16.95 7.86
C ILE A 70 -6.23 -17.94 8.85
N ALA A 71 -7.44 -17.68 9.34
CA ALA A 71 -8.11 -18.55 10.30
C ALA A 71 -8.30 -19.98 9.77
N GLU A 72 -8.67 -20.13 8.50
CA GLU A 72 -8.82 -21.43 7.84
C GLU A 72 -7.50 -22.23 7.76
N ALA A 73 -6.37 -21.55 7.53
CA ALA A 73 -5.06 -22.18 7.49
C ALA A 73 -4.56 -22.66 8.87
N TYR A 74 -5.06 -22.05 9.96
CA TYR A 74 -4.74 -22.42 11.34
C TYR A 74 -5.66 -23.49 11.94
N ALA A 75 -6.83 -23.75 11.32
CA ALA A 75 -7.73 -24.83 11.72
C ALA A 75 -7.17 -26.22 11.35
#